data_AF-A0A0P4R9R0-F1
#
_entry.id   AF-A0A0P4R9R0-F1
#
_cell.length_a   1.000
_cell.length_b   1.000
_cell.length_c   1.000
_cell.angle_alpha   90.00
_cell.angle_beta   90.00
_cell.angle_gamma   90.00
#
_symmetry.space_group_name_H-M   'P 1'
#
loop_
_entity.id
_entity.type
_entity.pdbx_description
1 polymer ?
#
loop_
_entity_poly.entity_id
_entity_poly.type
_entity_poly.pdbx_seq_one_letter_code
_entity_poly.pdbx_strand_id
1 'polypeptide(L)'
;MPHDEEQPLAGGNVSAGVVRVGDTVRRPTGPWTPAVHALLTHLHEVGFRAAPRPLGIDEKGREVLTFMPGQVVWPDRFSLLEPARRLARVARLIRDFHDAVQGFTPPPDPHWQVLLPAEGSEIIAHQDLAPWNLVAGPEDEWAFIDWDAAAPGTRLGDVAYAAHGFLPLSADPGRQRADAGDRLRIFADAYGLDEAERRRLVPLLGRRTRAVHDFLREQAALGTQPWATLWAQGHGEVWRSDAAYIEQRADQWEKALLTG
;
A
#
# COMPACT_ATOMS: atom_id res chain seq x y z
N MET A 1 -24.96 27.71 6.57
CA MET A 1 -24.61 26.28 6.45
C MET A 1 -24.01 25.87 7.78
N PRO A 2 -24.44 24.76 8.42
CA PRO A 2 -23.67 24.25 9.55
C PRO A 2 -22.28 23.93 9.02
N HIS A 3 -21.23 24.48 9.63
CA HIS A 3 -19.89 23.98 9.39
C HIS A 3 -19.87 22.57 9.99
N ASP A 4 -19.78 21.55 9.13
CA ASP A 4 -19.51 20.19 9.61
C ASP A 4 -18.24 20.24 10.47
N GLU A 5 -18.34 19.74 11.70
CA GLU A 5 -17.27 19.81 12.69
C GLU A 5 -16.05 18.98 12.22
N GLU A 6 -14.84 19.55 12.36
CA GLU A 6 -13.59 18.83 12.02
C GLU A 6 -13.39 17.70 13.05
N GLN A 7 -13.43 16.45 12.59
CA GLN A 7 -13.21 15.26 13.41
C GLN A 7 -11.80 14.72 13.16
N PRO A 8 -10.90 14.72 14.15
CA PRO A 8 -9.58 14.11 13.98
C PRO A 8 -9.70 12.63 13.61
N LEU A 9 -9.01 12.21 12.55
CA LEU A 9 -8.90 10.80 12.21
C LEU A 9 -7.65 10.22 12.90
N ALA A 10 -7.87 9.24 13.78
CA ALA A 10 -6.79 8.47 14.38
C ALA A 10 -6.45 7.27 13.49
N GLY A 11 -5.16 7.10 13.14
CA GLY A 11 -4.68 5.98 12.33
C GLY A 11 -3.59 6.39 11.34
N GLY A 12 -2.60 5.51 11.12
CA GLY A 12 -1.44 5.75 10.27
C GLY A 12 -0.26 6.41 11.00
N ASN A 13 0.97 6.14 10.55
CA ASN A 13 2.20 6.68 11.17
C ASN A 13 2.39 8.19 10.91
N VAL A 14 1.56 8.80 10.06
CA VAL A 14 1.62 10.20 9.58
C VAL A 14 0.29 10.94 9.85
N SER A 15 -0.38 10.69 10.97
CA SER A 15 -1.76 11.18 11.23
C SER A 15 -1.87 12.64 11.69
N ALA A 16 -0.76 13.38 11.82
CA ALA A 16 -0.80 14.77 12.28
C ALA A 16 -1.45 15.68 11.24
N GLY A 17 -2.61 16.27 11.58
CA GLY A 17 -3.31 17.23 10.72
C GLY A 17 -4.32 16.61 9.75
N VAL A 18 -4.65 15.32 9.90
CA VAL A 18 -5.71 14.66 9.13
C VAL A 18 -7.04 14.75 9.87
N VAL A 19 -8.04 15.37 9.23
CA VAL A 19 -9.38 15.53 9.80
C VAL A 19 -10.46 15.13 8.80
N ARG A 20 -11.55 14.55 9.29
CA ARG A 20 -12.78 14.34 8.53
C ARG A 20 -13.72 15.53 8.71
N VAL A 21 -14.37 15.94 7.63
CA VAL A 21 -15.41 16.96 7.58
C VAL A 21 -16.53 16.42 6.71
N GLY A 22 -17.67 16.04 7.30
CA GLY A 22 -18.76 15.38 6.59
C GLY A 22 -18.28 14.13 5.83
N ASP A 23 -18.46 14.12 4.51
CA ASP A 23 -18.04 13.02 3.62
C ASP A 23 -16.67 13.27 2.96
N THR A 24 -15.83 14.08 3.60
CA THR A 24 -14.52 14.46 3.05
C THR A 24 -13.42 14.39 4.11
N VAL A 25 -12.17 14.26 3.65
CA VAL A 25 -10.96 14.31 4.47
C VAL A 25 -10.17 15.56 4.09
N ARG A 26 -9.56 16.22 5.08
CA ARG A 26 -8.55 17.25 4.91
C ARG A 26 -7.23 16.75 5.47
N ARG A 27 -6.15 16.91 4.71
CA ARG A 27 -4.81 16.54 5.16
C ARG A 27 -3.73 17.46 4.57
N PRO A 28 -2.53 17.54 5.16
CA PRO A 28 -1.46 18.40 4.66
C PRO A 28 -1.10 18.08 3.20
N THR A 29 -0.79 19.10 2.42
CA THR A 29 -0.27 18.94 1.05
C THR A 29 1.25 18.77 1.05
N GLY A 30 1.78 18.16 0.00
CA GLY A 30 3.20 18.16 -0.33
C GLY A 30 3.45 18.48 -1.81
N PRO A 31 4.73 18.57 -2.24
CA PRO A 31 5.07 18.78 -3.65
C PRO A 31 4.44 17.74 -4.60
N TRP A 32 4.15 16.54 -4.09
CA TRP A 32 3.53 15.45 -4.85
C TRP A 32 2.03 15.59 -5.06
N THR A 33 1.34 16.42 -4.26
CA THR A 33 -0.12 16.51 -4.25
C THR A 33 -0.73 16.78 -5.64
N PRO A 34 -0.20 17.69 -6.49
CA PRO A 34 -0.76 17.89 -7.83
C PRO A 34 -0.70 16.64 -8.71
N ALA A 35 0.40 15.89 -8.66
CA ALA A 35 0.56 14.67 -9.45
C ALA A 35 -0.35 13.53 -8.93
N VAL A 36 -0.50 13.41 -7.61
CA VAL A 36 -1.43 12.46 -6.98
C VAL A 36 -2.89 12.82 -7.27
N HIS A 37 -3.26 14.12 -7.26
CA HIS A 37 -4.62 14.54 -7.63
C HIS A 37 -4.93 14.23 -9.10
N ALA A 38 -3.97 14.41 -10.00
CA ALA A 38 -4.13 14.00 -11.41
C ALA A 38 -4.36 12.49 -11.53
N LEU A 39 -3.57 11.67 -10.80
CA LEU A 39 -3.73 10.22 -10.75
C LEU A 39 -5.13 9.81 -10.23
N LEU A 40 -5.54 10.34 -9.08
CA LEU A 40 -6.83 9.98 -8.48
C LEU A 40 -8.02 10.44 -9.32
N THR A 41 -7.89 11.57 -10.01
CA THR A 41 -8.88 12.04 -10.98
C THR A 41 -9.01 11.06 -12.14
N HIS A 42 -7.88 10.66 -12.74
CA HIS A 42 -7.86 9.66 -13.81
C HIS A 42 -8.50 8.34 -13.38
N LEU A 43 -8.14 7.81 -12.21
CA LEU A 43 -8.73 6.59 -11.66
C LEU A 43 -10.26 6.69 -11.57
N HIS A 44 -10.76 7.83 -11.09
CA HIS A 44 -12.20 8.09 -11.06
C HIS A 44 -12.82 8.15 -12.47
N GLU A 45 -12.19 8.82 -13.42
CA GLU A 45 -12.70 8.96 -14.79
C GLU A 45 -12.78 7.61 -15.53
N VAL A 46 -11.81 6.71 -15.33
CA VAL A 46 -11.83 5.36 -15.93
C VAL A 46 -12.68 4.35 -15.15
N GLY A 47 -13.40 4.80 -14.12
CA GLY A 47 -14.37 3.97 -13.39
C GLY A 47 -13.81 3.20 -12.20
N PHE A 48 -12.53 3.38 -11.83
CA PHE A 48 -11.99 2.82 -10.59
C PHE A 48 -12.55 3.59 -9.39
N ARG A 49 -13.33 2.91 -8.54
CA ARG A 49 -14.03 3.52 -7.38
C ARG A 49 -13.38 3.20 -6.04
N ALA A 50 -12.36 2.35 -6.03
CA ALA A 50 -11.67 1.89 -4.82
C ALA A 50 -10.48 2.80 -4.43
N ALA A 51 -10.62 4.11 -4.68
CA ALA A 51 -9.69 5.15 -4.29
C ALA A 51 -10.48 6.45 -3.97
N PRO A 52 -9.97 7.32 -3.09
CA PRO A 52 -10.58 8.61 -2.85
C PRO A 52 -10.53 9.50 -4.09
N ARG A 53 -11.53 10.35 -4.28
CA ARG A 53 -11.56 11.37 -5.33
C ARG A 53 -11.07 12.71 -4.78
N PRO A 54 -10.18 13.41 -5.50
CA PRO A 54 -9.75 14.75 -5.10
C PRO A 54 -10.87 15.76 -5.38
N LEU A 55 -11.05 16.70 -4.45
CA LEU A 55 -12.02 17.81 -4.54
C LEU A 55 -11.31 19.17 -4.50
N GLY A 56 -9.98 19.19 -4.62
CA GLY A 56 -9.16 20.40 -4.64
C GLY A 56 -8.41 20.64 -3.33
N ILE A 57 -8.08 21.90 -3.07
CA ILE A 57 -7.35 22.38 -1.89
C ILE A 57 -8.26 23.36 -1.15
N ASP A 58 -8.32 23.25 0.19
CA ASP A 58 -9.10 24.18 1.01
C ASP A 58 -8.36 25.51 1.28
N GLU A 59 -9.04 26.47 1.92
CA GLU A 59 -8.49 27.79 2.24
C GLU A 59 -7.26 27.76 3.18
N LYS A 60 -7.04 26.64 3.89
CA LYS A 60 -5.89 26.44 4.78
C LYS A 60 -4.72 25.76 4.05
N GLY A 61 -4.84 25.54 2.74
CA GLY A 61 -3.82 24.84 1.96
C GLY A 61 -3.79 23.33 2.22
N ARG A 62 -4.88 22.71 2.71
CA ARG A 62 -4.98 21.27 2.89
C ARG A 62 -5.62 20.63 1.67
N GLU A 63 -5.15 19.46 1.27
CA GLU A 63 -5.86 18.73 0.22
C GLU A 63 -7.21 18.25 0.73
N VAL A 64 -8.16 18.21 -0.19
CA VAL A 64 -9.52 17.74 0.05
C VAL A 64 -9.76 16.47 -0.75
N LEU A 65 -10.04 15.38 -0.06
CA LEU A 65 -10.38 14.09 -0.68
C LEU A 65 -11.77 13.63 -0.22
N THR A 66 -12.48 12.82 -1.02
CA THR A 66 -13.67 12.11 -0.52
C THR A 66 -13.28 11.15 0.59
N PHE A 67 -14.10 11.08 1.64
CA PHE A 67 -13.94 10.10 2.70
C PHE A 67 -14.32 8.70 2.19
N MET A 68 -13.51 7.69 2.52
CA MET A 68 -13.83 6.29 2.25
C MET A 68 -14.57 5.70 3.45
N PRO A 69 -15.87 5.36 3.33
CA PRO A 69 -16.62 4.79 4.44
C PRO A 69 -16.06 3.42 4.83
N GLY A 70 -15.83 3.21 6.13
CA GLY A 70 -15.34 1.94 6.65
C GLY A 70 -14.27 2.13 7.71
N GLN A 71 -13.54 1.05 7.97
CA GLN A 71 -12.42 1.04 8.90
C GLN A 71 -11.24 0.36 8.21
N VAL A 72 -10.03 0.86 8.48
CA VAL A 72 -8.78 0.23 8.03
C VAL A 72 -8.70 -1.21 8.55
N VAL A 73 -8.10 -2.09 7.75
CA VAL A 73 -8.02 -3.52 8.09
C VAL A 73 -7.03 -3.77 9.22
N TRP A 74 -5.95 -3.01 9.29
CA TRP A 74 -4.92 -3.15 10.33
C TRP A 74 -5.07 -2.14 11.48
N PRO A 75 -4.73 -2.52 12.73
CA PRO A 75 -4.37 -3.87 13.18
C PRO A 75 -5.59 -4.74 13.53
N ASP A 76 -6.69 -4.13 13.95
CA ASP A 76 -7.74 -4.81 14.71
C ASP A 76 -8.69 -5.68 13.88
N ARG A 77 -8.69 -5.51 12.55
CA ARG A 77 -9.60 -6.21 11.63
C ARG A 77 -8.88 -7.14 10.68
N PHE A 78 -7.62 -7.49 10.96
CA PHE A 78 -6.82 -8.33 10.06
C PHE A 78 -7.45 -9.71 9.83
N SER A 79 -8.24 -10.20 10.80
CA SER A 79 -9.00 -11.45 10.68
C SER A 79 -10.02 -11.45 9.53
N LEU A 80 -10.42 -10.29 9.01
CA LEU A 80 -11.23 -10.15 7.80
C LEU A 80 -10.60 -10.83 6.58
N LEU A 81 -9.26 -10.94 6.57
CA LEU A 81 -8.49 -11.53 5.49
C LEU A 81 -8.19 -13.02 5.70
N GLU A 82 -8.58 -13.62 6.84
CA GLU A 82 -8.40 -15.05 7.08
C GLU A 82 -8.99 -15.91 5.96
N PRO A 83 -10.25 -15.69 5.51
CA PRO A 83 -10.81 -16.51 4.44
C PRO A 83 -10.06 -16.28 3.12
N ALA A 84 -9.61 -17.37 2.48
CA ALA A 84 -8.89 -17.32 1.20
C ALA A 84 -9.56 -16.43 0.14
N ARG A 85 -10.90 -16.47 0.05
CA ARG A 85 -11.68 -15.64 -0.89
C ARG A 85 -11.51 -14.12 -0.67
N ARG A 86 -11.30 -13.70 0.58
CA ARG A 86 -11.10 -12.31 0.99
C ARG A 86 -9.69 -11.85 0.65
N LEU A 87 -8.69 -12.68 0.91
CA LEU A 87 -7.31 -12.44 0.45
C LEU A 87 -7.23 -12.35 -1.09
N ALA A 88 -7.85 -13.30 -1.79
CA ALA A 88 -7.95 -13.28 -3.24
C ALA A 88 -8.65 -12.02 -3.78
N ARG A 89 -9.58 -11.44 -3.00
CA ARG A 89 -10.24 -10.19 -3.36
C ARG A 89 -9.29 -9.00 -3.28
N VAL A 90 -8.40 -8.95 -2.28
CA VAL A 90 -7.34 -7.92 -2.22
C VAL A 90 -6.48 -7.99 -3.48
N ALA A 91 -6.03 -9.18 -3.86
CA ALA A 91 -5.21 -9.38 -5.06
C ALA A 91 -5.92 -8.89 -6.34
N ARG A 92 -7.21 -9.21 -6.51
CA ARG A 92 -8.01 -8.70 -7.63
C ARG A 92 -8.17 -7.18 -7.58
N LEU A 93 -8.40 -6.60 -6.41
CA LEU A 93 -8.50 -5.15 -6.28
C LEU A 93 -7.22 -4.43 -6.69
N ILE A 94 -6.06 -4.98 -6.33
CA ILE A 94 -4.75 -4.48 -6.77
C ILE A 94 -4.59 -4.65 -8.28
N ARG A 95 -5.04 -5.77 -8.85
CA ARG A 95 -5.06 -5.99 -10.30
C ARG A 95 -5.90 -4.93 -11.02
N ASP A 96 -7.11 -4.69 -10.53
CA ASP A 96 -8.05 -3.70 -11.09
C ASP A 96 -7.46 -2.28 -11.04
N PHE A 97 -6.78 -1.92 -9.93
CA PHE A 97 -6.03 -0.66 -9.83
C PHE A 97 -4.94 -0.58 -10.91
N HIS A 98 -4.08 -1.61 -10.98
CA HIS A 98 -2.97 -1.61 -11.93
C HIS A 98 -3.43 -1.56 -13.39
N ASP A 99 -4.59 -2.16 -13.71
CA ASP A 99 -5.20 -2.06 -15.03
C ASP A 99 -5.77 -0.66 -15.29
N ALA A 100 -6.43 -0.05 -14.30
CA ALA A 100 -6.99 1.30 -14.40
C ALA A 100 -5.92 2.39 -14.61
N VAL A 101 -4.73 2.23 -14.03
CA VAL A 101 -3.65 3.22 -14.12
C VAL A 101 -2.85 3.14 -15.44
N GLN A 102 -2.94 2.06 -16.22
CA GLN A 102 -2.11 1.91 -17.43
C GLN A 102 -2.30 3.03 -18.47
N GLY A 103 -3.50 3.62 -18.56
CA GLY A 103 -3.78 4.73 -19.47
C GLY A 103 -3.40 6.11 -18.92
N PHE A 104 -2.91 6.21 -17.69
CA PHE A 104 -2.62 7.49 -17.05
C PHE A 104 -1.35 8.11 -17.62
N THR A 105 -1.44 9.36 -18.06
CA THR A 105 -0.29 10.19 -18.41
C THR A 105 -0.09 11.23 -17.32
N PRO A 106 1.07 11.25 -16.63
CA PRO A 106 1.37 12.27 -15.63
C PRO A 106 1.30 13.69 -16.21
N PRO A 107 0.96 14.70 -15.39
CA PRO A 107 1.08 16.10 -15.80
C PRO A 107 2.55 16.45 -16.13
N PRO A 108 2.80 17.52 -16.91
CA PRO A 108 4.17 18.00 -17.14
C PRO A 108 4.90 18.29 -15.84
N ASP A 109 6.17 17.89 -15.77
CA ASP A 109 7.04 18.05 -14.59
C ASP A 109 6.40 17.53 -13.28
N PRO A 110 6.04 16.23 -13.21
CA PRO A 110 5.38 15.68 -12.04
C PRO A 110 6.39 15.50 -10.91
N HIS A 111 6.06 16.01 -9.74
CA HIS A 111 6.80 15.74 -8.52
C HIS A 111 6.17 14.53 -7.82
N TRP A 112 6.98 13.53 -7.47
CA TRP A 112 6.53 12.31 -6.79
C TRP A 112 7.26 12.16 -5.46
N GLN A 113 6.58 11.63 -4.44
CA GLN A 113 7.23 11.29 -3.17
C GLN A 113 7.84 9.89 -3.26
N VAL A 114 9.03 9.80 -3.83
CA VAL A 114 9.74 8.52 -3.98
C VAL A 114 10.43 8.14 -2.66
N LEU A 115 9.83 7.22 -1.90
CA LEU A 115 10.39 6.74 -0.63
C LEU A 115 11.40 5.61 -0.81
N LEU A 116 11.15 4.72 -1.77
CA LEU A 116 11.99 3.56 -2.06
C LEU A 116 12.51 3.65 -3.49
N PRO A 117 13.70 3.12 -3.79
CA PRO A 117 14.20 3.05 -5.16
C PRO A 117 13.19 2.38 -6.10
N ALA A 118 13.05 2.95 -7.30
CA ALA A 118 12.20 2.40 -8.33
C ALA A 118 12.87 1.20 -9.00
N GLU A 119 12.19 0.05 -9.04
CA GLU A 119 12.62 -1.15 -9.76
C GLU A 119 12.22 -1.11 -11.26
N GLY A 120 11.77 0.05 -11.75
CA GLY A 120 11.25 0.29 -13.09
C GLY A 120 10.17 1.38 -13.10
N SER A 121 9.57 1.64 -14.26
CA SER A 121 8.57 2.70 -14.47
C SER A 121 7.45 2.25 -15.40
N GLU A 122 6.93 1.04 -15.18
CA GLU A 122 5.85 0.42 -15.93
C GLU A 122 4.50 1.12 -15.71
N ILE A 123 4.21 1.50 -14.47
CA ILE A 123 2.99 2.20 -14.06
C ILE A 123 3.31 3.26 -13.02
N ILE A 124 2.37 4.15 -12.73
CA ILE A 124 2.37 4.87 -11.46
C ILE A 124 1.81 3.93 -10.39
N ALA A 125 2.73 3.32 -9.64
CA ALA A 125 2.44 2.38 -8.57
C ALA A 125 2.04 3.14 -7.29
N HIS A 126 1.30 2.49 -6.40
CA HIS A 126 0.92 3.07 -5.11
C HIS A 126 2.08 3.02 -4.10
N GLN A 127 3.00 2.06 -4.22
CA GLN A 127 4.21 1.89 -3.40
C GLN A 127 3.99 1.48 -1.93
N ASP A 128 2.75 1.53 -1.43
CA ASP A 128 2.35 1.23 -0.04
C ASP A 128 0.98 0.52 0.04
N LEU A 129 0.76 -0.47 -0.84
CA LEU A 129 -0.45 -1.29 -0.82
C LEU A 129 -0.38 -2.29 0.34
N ALA A 130 -0.96 -1.93 1.48
CA ALA A 130 -0.86 -2.75 2.68
C ALA A 130 -2.15 -2.73 3.52
N PRO A 131 -2.29 -3.64 4.49
CA PRO A 131 -3.48 -3.73 5.34
C PRO A 131 -3.82 -2.43 6.12
N TRP A 132 -2.82 -1.62 6.45
CA TRP A 132 -3.02 -0.32 7.11
C TRP A 132 -3.60 0.76 6.18
N ASN A 133 -3.50 0.57 4.87
CA ASN A 133 -4.05 1.46 3.85
C ASN A 133 -5.29 0.89 3.14
N LEU A 134 -5.75 -0.30 3.54
CA LEU A 134 -6.98 -0.91 3.02
C LEU A 134 -8.15 -0.58 3.93
N VAL A 135 -9.09 0.22 3.45
CA VAL A 135 -10.38 0.49 4.11
C VAL A 135 -11.40 -0.55 3.66
N ALA A 136 -11.98 -1.25 4.64
CA ALA A 136 -13.09 -2.18 4.40
C ALA A 136 -14.41 -1.56 4.86
N GLY A 137 -15.21 -1.13 3.88
CA GLY A 137 -16.50 -0.48 4.03
C GLY A 137 -17.70 -1.43 4.07
N PRO A 138 -18.92 -0.85 4.15
CA PRO A 138 -20.17 -1.60 4.08
C PRO A 138 -20.34 -2.28 2.70
N GLU A 139 -21.21 -3.29 2.63
CA GLU A 139 -21.53 -4.01 1.38
C GLU A 139 -20.33 -4.57 0.63
N ASP A 140 -19.24 -4.79 1.37
CA ASP A 140 -17.97 -5.22 0.82
C ASP A 140 -17.29 -4.18 -0.08
N GLU A 141 -17.58 -2.88 0.01
CA GLU A 141 -16.83 -1.83 -0.70
C GLU A 141 -15.45 -1.64 -0.07
N TRP A 142 -14.38 -1.96 -0.79
CA TRP A 142 -13.00 -1.82 -0.29
C TRP A 142 -12.25 -0.79 -1.12
N ALA A 143 -11.43 0.03 -0.46
CA ALA A 143 -10.65 1.07 -1.10
C ALA A 143 -9.26 1.20 -0.49
N PHE A 144 -8.30 1.58 -1.33
CA PHE A 144 -6.98 1.97 -0.88
C PHE A 144 -6.91 3.47 -0.62
N ILE A 145 -6.24 3.85 0.46
CA ILE A 145 -5.98 5.23 0.86
C ILE A 145 -4.46 5.45 0.98
N ASP A 146 -4.07 6.69 1.28
CA ASP A 146 -2.67 7.11 1.45
C ASP A 146 -1.81 6.98 0.18
N TRP A 147 -2.20 7.75 -0.84
CA TRP A 147 -1.60 7.76 -2.17
C TRP A 147 -0.37 8.67 -2.28
N ASP A 148 0.13 9.22 -1.17
CA ASP A 148 1.21 10.21 -1.18
C ASP A 148 2.50 9.69 -1.80
N ALA A 149 2.83 8.44 -1.48
CA ALA A 149 4.00 7.76 -2.00
C ALA A 149 3.81 7.24 -3.43
N ALA A 150 2.65 7.46 -4.07
CA ALA A 150 2.44 7.01 -5.43
C ALA A 150 3.50 7.62 -6.36
N ALA A 151 4.11 6.79 -7.18
CA ALA A 151 5.27 7.16 -8.00
C ALA A 151 5.50 6.13 -9.11
N PRO A 152 6.28 6.45 -10.16
CA PRO A 152 6.72 5.48 -11.15
C PRO A 152 7.30 4.21 -10.49
N GLY A 153 6.80 3.05 -10.91
CA GLY A 153 7.13 1.76 -10.35
C GLY A 153 6.75 0.62 -11.28
N THR A 154 6.76 -0.61 -10.75
CA THR A 154 6.34 -1.81 -11.50
C THR A 154 5.16 -2.47 -10.81
N ARG A 155 4.31 -3.14 -11.60
CA ARG A 155 3.18 -3.90 -11.06
C ARG A 155 3.65 -4.96 -10.06
N LEU A 156 4.75 -5.63 -10.38
CA LEU A 156 5.32 -6.68 -9.55
C LEU A 156 5.95 -6.14 -8.26
N GLY A 157 6.47 -4.90 -8.27
CA GLY A 157 6.98 -4.23 -7.07
C GLY A 157 5.88 -3.95 -6.04
N ASP A 158 4.72 -3.46 -6.51
CA ASP A 158 3.54 -3.25 -5.67
C ASP A 158 2.97 -4.58 -5.14
N VAL A 159 2.92 -5.61 -5.98
CA VAL A 159 2.50 -6.97 -5.54
C VAL A 159 3.46 -7.54 -4.50
N ALA A 160 4.77 -7.35 -4.65
CA ALA A 160 5.76 -7.83 -3.68
C ALA A 160 5.62 -7.12 -2.33
N TYR A 161 5.40 -5.80 -2.34
CA TYR A 161 5.15 -5.02 -1.12
C TYR A 161 3.86 -5.48 -0.43
N ALA A 162 2.77 -5.59 -1.20
CA ALA A 162 1.48 -6.04 -0.70
C ALA A 162 1.54 -7.45 -0.12
N ALA A 163 2.31 -8.34 -0.74
CA ALA A 163 2.43 -9.71 -0.27
C ALA A 163 3.04 -9.79 1.14
N HIS A 164 4.03 -8.96 1.48
CA HIS A 164 4.61 -8.91 2.83
C HIS A 164 3.55 -8.55 3.88
N GLY A 165 2.77 -7.49 3.64
CA GLY A 165 1.76 -6.99 4.58
C GLY A 165 0.51 -7.88 4.68
N PHE A 166 -0.03 -8.37 3.57
CA PHE A 166 -1.31 -9.11 3.55
C PHE A 166 -1.17 -10.61 3.89
N LEU A 167 0.02 -11.20 3.78
CA LEU A 167 0.27 -12.63 4.01
C LEU A 167 1.15 -12.93 5.23
N PRO A 168 1.30 -11.94 6.14
CA PRO A 168 2.41 -11.76 7.08
C PRO A 168 3.61 -12.69 6.83
N LEU A 169 4.42 -12.36 5.82
CA LEU A 169 5.68 -13.07 5.55
C LEU A 169 6.74 -12.69 6.60
N SER A 170 6.52 -13.14 7.83
CA SER A 170 7.20 -12.60 9.01
C SER A 170 8.09 -13.61 9.73
N ALA A 171 9.20 -13.11 10.28
CA ALA A 171 10.08 -13.84 11.18
C ALA A 171 9.48 -14.03 12.58
N ASP A 172 8.50 -13.20 12.97
CA ASP A 172 7.83 -13.27 14.27
C ASP A 172 7.04 -14.59 14.42
N PRO A 173 7.41 -15.49 15.36
CA PRO A 173 6.70 -16.75 15.57
C PRO A 173 5.21 -16.59 15.84
N GLY A 174 4.78 -15.46 16.42
CA GLY A 174 3.36 -15.17 16.68
C GLY A 174 2.57 -14.77 15.43
N ARG A 175 3.26 -14.41 14.35
CA ARG A 175 2.66 -14.03 13.05
C ARG A 175 2.90 -15.07 11.95
N GLN A 176 3.85 -15.98 12.16
CA GLN A 176 4.12 -17.08 11.23
C GLN A 176 2.88 -17.95 11.02
N ARG A 177 2.73 -18.45 9.80
CA ARG A 177 1.63 -19.32 9.41
C ARG A 177 2.12 -20.56 8.67
N ALA A 178 1.53 -21.70 8.97
CA ALA A 178 1.82 -22.94 8.25
C ALA A 178 1.33 -22.90 6.78
N ASP A 179 0.25 -22.16 6.50
CA ASP A 179 -0.37 -22.03 5.18
C ASP A 179 0.17 -20.83 4.35
N ALA A 180 1.27 -20.18 4.78
CA ALA A 180 1.78 -18.96 4.13
C ALA A 180 2.07 -19.17 2.62
N GLY A 181 2.62 -20.32 2.24
CA GLY A 181 2.87 -20.66 0.84
C GLY A 181 1.59 -20.79 0.01
N ASP A 182 0.56 -21.45 0.55
CA ASP A 182 -0.74 -21.58 -0.12
C ASP A 182 -1.44 -20.23 -0.28
N ARG A 183 -1.36 -19.38 0.75
CA ARG A 183 -1.89 -18.02 0.69
C ARG A 183 -1.17 -17.19 -0.37
N LEU A 184 0.16 -17.33 -0.49
CA LEU A 184 0.97 -16.64 -1.51
C LEU A 184 0.55 -17.06 -2.92
N ARG A 185 0.31 -18.36 -3.13
CA ARG A 185 -0.24 -18.88 -4.37
C ARG A 185 -1.63 -18.32 -4.65
N ILE A 186 -2.56 -18.36 -3.69
CA ILE A 186 -3.91 -17.79 -3.83
C ILE A 186 -3.85 -16.31 -4.25
N PHE A 187 -2.96 -15.54 -3.64
CA PHE A 187 -2.77 -14.12 -3.97
C PHE A 187 -2.23 -13.95 -5.40
N ALA A 188 -1.21 -14.71 -5.78
CA ALA A 188 -0.64 -14.69 -7.13
C ALA A 188 -1.64 -15.13 -8.21
N ASP A 189 -2.41 -16.19 -7.95
CA ASP A 189 -3.46 -16.70 -8.84
C ASP A 189 -4.55 -15.66 -9.05
N ALA A 190 -5.03 -15.06 -7.95
CA ALA A 190 -6.12 -14.10 -8.01
C ALA A 190 -5.71 -12.76 -8.63
N TYR A 191 -4.45 -12.35 -8.50
CA TYR A 191 -3.89 -11.23 -9.25
C TYR A 191 -3.70 -11.56 -10.75
N GLY A 192 -3.49 -12.84 -11.06
CA GLY A 192 -3.27 -13.33 -12.41
C GLY A 192 -1.80 -13.28 -12.84
N LEU A 193 -0.87 -13.57 -11.92
CA LEU A 193 0.56 -13.67 -12.25
C LEU A 193 0.85 -14.92 -13.09
N ASP A 194 1.57 -14.74 -14.20
CA ASP A 194 2.09 -15.84 -15.00
C ASP A 194 3.32 -16.51 -14.35
N GLU A 195 3.80 -17.60 -14.96
CA GLU A 195 4.92 -18.38 -14.44
C GLU A 195 6.23 -17.57 -14.37
N ALA A 196 6.48 -16.69 -15.34
CA ALA A 196 7.68 -15.86 -15.38
C ALA A 196 7.62 -14.74 -14.32
N GLU A 197 6.46 -14.13 -14.12
CA GLU A 197 6.17 -13.20 -13.04
C GLU A 197 6.34 -13.84 -11.67
N ARG A 198 5.83 -15.07 -11.47
CA ARG A 198 5.99 -15.80 -10.21
C ARG A 198 7.45 -16.05 -9.86
N ARG A 199 8.27 -16.48 -10.84
CA ARG A 199 9.72 -16.63 -10.64
C ARG A 199 10.39 -15.31 -10.27
N ARG A 200 9.99 -14.21 -10.90
CA ARG A 200 10.51 -12.87 -10.59
C ARG A 200 10.03 -12.34 -9.23
N LEU A 201 8.84 -12.75 -8.78
CA LEU A 201 8.25 -12.31 -7.52
C LEU A 201 9.09 -12.78 -6.32
N VAL A 202 9.53 -14.05 -6.30
CA VAL A 202 10.23 -14.65 -5.16
C VAL A 202 11.41 -13.80 -4.66
N PRO A 203 12.41 -13.43 -5.50
CA PRO A 203 13.50 -12.59 -5.04
C PRO A 203 13.06 -11.14 -4.75
N LEU A 204 11.97 -10.65 -5.35
CA LEU A 204 11.45 -9.31 -5.07
C LEU A 204 10.81 -9.21 -3.68
N LEU A 205 10.18 -10.27 -3.16
CA LEU A 205 9.62 -10.28 -1.81
C LEU A 205 10.67 -9.89 -0.76
N GLY A 206 11.84 -10.54 -0.82
CA GLY A 206 12.95 -10.26 0.09
C GLY A 206 13.56 -8.88 -0.14
N ARG A 207 13.90 -8.56 -1.40
CA ARG A 207 14.52 -7.27 -1.76
C ARG A 207 13.65 -6.07 -1.36
N ARG A 208 12.35 -6.13 -1.60
CA ARG A 208 11.43 -5.02 -1.28
C ARG A 208 11.29 -4.84 0.23
N THR A 209 11.17 -5.94 0.97
CA THR A 209 11.13 -5.93 2.44
C THR A 209 12.43 -5.34 3.03
N ARG A 210 13.59 -5.71 2.47
CA ARG A 210 14.90 -5.17 2.85
C ARG A 210 15.05 -3.68 2.54
N ALA A 211 14.56 -3.23 1.38
CA ALA A 211 14.59 -1.82 1.01
C ALA A 211 13.84 -0.93 2.02
N VAL A 212 12.73 -1.42 2.61
CA VAL A 212 12.02 -0.70 3.68
C VAL A 212 12.88 -0.57 4.94
N HIS A 213 13.59 -1.64 5.33
CA HIS A 213 14.55 -1.57 6.44
C HIS A 213 15.63 -0.51 6.18
N ASP A 214 16.26 -0.56 5.00
CA ASP A 214 17.34 0.35 4.63
C ASP A 214 16.87 1.81 4.61
N PHE A 215 15.69 2.05 4.06
CA PHE A 215 15.03 3.35 4.10
C PHE A 215 14.81 3.86 5.53
N LEU A 216 14.20 3.04 6.40
CA LEU A 216 13.97 3.44 7.80
C LEU A 216 15.29 3.72 8.53
N ARG A 217 16.33 2.92 8.30
CA ARG A 217 17.68 3.10 8.86
C ARG A 217 18.27 4.46 8.46
N GLU A 218 18.16 4.80 7.19
CA GLU A 218 18.69 6.05 6.63
C GLU A 218 17.91 7.27 7.14
N GLN A 219 16.58 7.22 7.11
CA GLN A 219 15.74 8.30 7.62
C GLN A 219 15.94 8.51 9.12
N ALA A 220 16.15 7.44 9.90
CA ALA A 220 16.47 7.53 11.31
C ALA A 220 17.83 8.19 11.57
N ALA A 221 18.85 7.85 10.78
CA ALA A 221 20.16 8.49 10.86
C ALA A 221 20.10 10.00 10.55
N LEU A 222 19.17 10.41 9.68
CA LEU A 222 18.90 11.80 9.36
C LEU A 222 17.93 12.50 10.34
N GLY A 223 17.36 11.77 11.31
CA GLY A 223 16.36 12.31 12.24
C GLY A 223 15.03 12.70 11.59
N THR A 224 14.73 12.18 10.40
CA THR A 224 13.55 12.60 9.62
C THR A 224 12.28 11.91 10.14
N GLN A 225 11.27 12.71 10.46
CA GLN A 225 9.98 12.23 10.98
C GLN A 225 8.98 11.94 9.84
N PRO A 226 8.10 10.93 9.98
CA PRO A 226 7.93 10.08 11.17
C PRO A 226 8.84 8.83 11.21
N TRP A 227 9.66 8.60 10.19
CA TRP A 227 10.44 7.37 10.05
C TRP A 227 11.46 7.15 11.17
N ALA A 228 12.06 8.22 11.71
CA ALA A 228 12.93 8.13 12.89
C ALA A 228 12.19 7.58 14.12
N THR A 229 10.93 7.98 14.33
CA THR A 229 10.07 7.41 15.38
C THR A 229 9.79 5.93 15.14
N LEU A 230 9.47 5.53 13.91
CA LEU A 230 9.24 4.12 13.57
C LEU A 230 10.48 3.25 13.79
N TRP A 231 11.66 3.77 13.43
CA TRP A 231 12.91 3.09 13.73
C TRP A 231 13.12 2.90 15.23
N ALA A 232 12.92 3.95 16.04
CA ALA A 232 13.06 3.89 17.49
C ALA A 232 12.06 2.93 18.15
N GLN A 233 10.88 2.75 17.56
CA GLN A 233 9.87 1.77 17.97
C GLN A 233 10.18 0.33 17.53
N GLY A 234 11.32 0.09 16.85
CA GLY A 234 11.78 -1.24 16.46
C GLY A 234 11.26 -1.74 15.11
N HIS A 235 10.54 -0.92 14.33
CA HIS A 235 10.03 -1.34 13.02
C HIS A 235 11.16 -1.76 12.08
N GLY A 236 12.32 -1.08 12.15
CA GLY A 236 13.49 -1.45 11.36
C GLY A 236 13.92 -2.90 11.57
N GLU A 237 13.91 -3.38 12.82
CA GLU A 237 14.30 -4.77 13.13
C GLU A 237 13.27 -5.78 12.63
N VAL A 238 11.97 -5.43 12.67
CA VAL A 238 10.90 -6.25 12.07
C VAL A 238 11.15 -6.40 10.56
N TRP A 239 11.32 -5.30 9.82
CA TRP A 239 11.60 -5.35 8.38
C TRP A 239 12.88 -6.12 8.05
N ARG A 240 13.93 -5.97 8.86
CA ARG A 240 15.20 -6.70 8.67
C ARG A 240 15.04 -8.20 8.82
N SER A 241 14.37 -8.61 9.90
CA SER A 241 14.17 -10.02 10.24
C SER A 241 13.21 -10.70 9.26
N ASP A 242 12.13 -10.03 8.88
CA ASP A 242 11.18 -10.50 7.85
C ASP A 242 11.88 -10.68 6.49
N ALA A 243 12.72 -9.72 6.07
CA ALA A 243 13.48 -9.84 4.82
C ALA A 243 14.39 -11.08 4.84
N ALA A 244 15.13 -11.30 5.93
CA ALA A 244 15.96 -12.49 6.09
C ALA A 244 15.13 -13.78 6.13
N TYR A 245 13.97 -13.77 6.78
CA TYR A 245 13.04 -14.90 6.83
C TYR A 245 12.56 -15.30 5.43
N ILE A 246 12.17 -14.30 4.62
CA ILE A 246 11.72 -14.48 3.25
C ILE A 246 12.85 -15.05 2.39
N GLU A 247 14.02 -14.42 2.42
CA GLU A 247 15.17 -14.80 1.59
C GLU A 247 15.68 -16.22 1.90
N GLN A 248 15.74 -16.60 3.18
CA GLN A 248 16.15 -17.95 3.59
C GLN A 248 15.16 -19.04 3.15
N ARG A 249 13.93 -18.66 2.78
CA ARG A 249 12.86 -19.57 2.35
C ARG A 249 12.50 -19.39 0.89
N ALA A 250 13.36 -18.77 0.07
CA ALA A 250 13.11 -18.52 -1.35
C ALA A 250 12.64 -19.79 -2.09
N ASP A 251 13.33 -20.92 -1.92
CA ASP A 251 12.97 -22.20 -2.54
C ASP A 251 11.57 -22.69 -2.14
N GLN A 252 11.15 -22.44 -0.88
CA GLN A 252 9.82 -22.79 -0.39
C GLN A 252 8.76 -21.94 -1.08
N TRP A 253 8.99 -20.64 -1.25
CA TRP A 253 8.06 -19.73 -1.94
C TRP A 253 7.98 -20.02 -3.43
N GLU A 254 9.11 -20.30 -4.07
CA GLU A 254 9.15 -20.70 -5.48
C GLU A 254 8.37 -21.98 -5.70
N LYS A 255 8.60 -23.01 -4.88
CA LYS A 255 7.82 -24.25 -4.93
C LYS A 255 6.32 -23.97 -4.74
N ALA A 256 5.94 -23.20 -3.72
CA ALA A 256 4.54 -22.87 -3.48
C ALA A 256 3.88 -22.14 -4.66
N LEU A 257 4.61 -21.29 -5.37
CA LEU A 257 4.10 -20.52 -6.51
C LEU A 257 4.02 -21.33 -7.82
N LEU A 258 4.93 -22.28 -8.02
CA LEU A 258 5.11 -22.98 -9.30
C LEU A 258 4.60 -24.43 -9.31
N THR A 259 4.49 -25.08 -8.15
CA THR A 259 4.03 -26.47 -8.06
C THR A 259 2.65 -26.51 -7.43
N GLY A 260 1.61 -26.47 -8.27
CA GLY A 260 0.23 -26.52 -7.83
C GLY A 260 -0.76 -26.46 -8.97
#